data_AF-A0A812SZK3-F1
#
_entry.id   AF-A0A812SZK3-F1
#
_cell.length_a   1.000
_cell.length_b   1.000
_cell.length_c   1.000
_cell.angle_alpha   90.00
_cell.angle_beta   90.00
_cell.angle_gamma   90.00
#
_symmetry.space_group_name_H-M   'P 1'
#
loop_
_entity.id
_entity.type
_entity.pdbx_description
1 polymer ?
#
loop_
_entity_poly.entity_id
_entity_poly.type
_entity_poly.pdbx_seq_one_letter_code
_entity_poly.pdbx_strand_id
1 'polypeptide(L)'
;MLRKLQKHDPDLARRHVVRLLDTFVHEESFYCIVMEPLAMSLRNLLQEGSSGGLFMADIRLAAFQLTSCLAFFQSLNMAHGDLKCTNVMLRRSEFSLQPHPRLGDPDEVAARPLWPFEEGHHPQLYPMWVVAMEDLLQMHGVPPSHQELKDAGLLVECTPSFHSVFVSHQWLGKHHPDEKGSQFSVLQKAFENIINGHIEVEL
;
A
#
# COMPACT_ATOMS: atom_id res chain seq x y z
N MET A 1 21.50 -0.06 -6.35
CA MET A 1 20.30 -0.70 -5.77
C MET A 1 19.97 -2.03 -6.43
N LEU A 2 19.51 -2.07 -7.69
CA LEU A 2 19.03 -3.29 -8.37
C LEU A 2 20.05 -4.45 -8.39
N ARG A 3 21.32 -4.18 -8.72
CA ARG A 3 22.39 -5.21 -8.66
C ARG A 3 22.60 -5.80 -7.26
N LYS A 4 22.42 -5.00 -6.20
CA LYS A 4 22.50 -5.46 -4.81
C LYS A 4 21.34 -6.41 -4.49
N LEU A 5 20.13 -6.09 -4.95
CA LEU A 5 18.95 -6.95 -4.78
C LEU A 5 19.19 -8.32 -5.43
N GLN A 6 19.68 -8.35 -6.68
CA GLN A 6 19.97 -9.61 -7.37
C GLN A 6 21.03 -10.46 -6.69
N LYS A 7 22.10 -9.84 -6.19
CA LYS A 7 23.15 -10.56 -5.45
C LYS A 7 22.61 -11.29 -4.22
N HIS A 8 21.53 -10.78 -3.61
CA HIS A 8 20.93 -11.33 -2.39
C HIS A 8 19.61 -12.10 -2.65
N ASP A 9 19.22 -12.28 -3.92
CA ASP A 9 18.13 -13.16 -4.35
C ASP A 9 18.60 -14.09 -5.50
N PRO A 10 19.54 -15.02 -5.23
CA PRO A 10 20.12 -15.89 -6.25
C PRO A 10 19.11 -16.89 -6.85
N ASP A 11 18.07 -17.26 -6.10
CA ASP A 11 17.01 -18.17 -6.52
C ASP A 11 15.98 -17.49 -7.47
N LEU A 12 16.14 -16.19 -7.74
CA LEU A 12 15.42 -15.39 -8.75
C LEU A 12 13.93 -15.78 -8.90
N ALA A 13 13.14 -15.48 -7.87
CA ALA A 13 11.67 -15.56 -7.87
C ALA A 13 11.09 -15.43 -6.46
N ARG A 14 11.92 -15.68 -5.43
CA ARG A 14 11.48 -15.88 -4.05
C ARG A 14 11.25 -14.58 -3.30
N ARG A 15 11.84 -13.46 -3.75
CA ARG A 15 11.76 -12.17 -3.05
C ARG A 15 10.81 -11.17 -3.70
N HIS A 16 10.08 -11.57 -4.75
CA HIS A 16 9.11 -10.72 -5.46
C HIS A 16 9.70 -9.39 -5.95
N VAL A 17 10.93 -9.44 -6.46
CA VAL A 17 11.64 -8.29 -7.05
C VAL A 17 11.86 -8.57 -8.53
N VAL A 18 11.69 -7.56 -9.38
CA VAL A 18 11.98 -7.66 -10.82
C VAL A 18 13.46 -7.98 -11.07
N ARG A 19 13.72 -8.87 -12.02
CA ARG A 19 15.06 -9.20 -12.47
C ARG A 19 15.61 -8.13 -13.41
N LEU A 20 16.77 -7.57 -13.05
CA LEU A 20 17.59 -6.77 -13.94
C LEU A 20 18.35 -7.69 -14.91
N LEU A 21 18.18 -7.51 -16.21
CA LEU A 21 18.88 -8.29 -17.23
C LEU A 21 20.18 -7.62 -17.65
N ASP A 22 20.15 -6.30 -17.87
CA ASP A 22 21.32 -5.55 -18.33
C ASP A 22 21.20 -4.05 -18.02
N THR A 23 22.32 -3.34 -18.09
CA THR A 23 22.41 -1.89 -17.99
C THR A 23 23.44 -1.38 -18.98
N PHE A 24 23.06 -0.46 -19.86
CA PHE A 24 23.96 0.14 -20.84
C PHE A 24 23.69 1.63 -21.01
N VAL A 25 24.60 2.34 -21.67
CA VAL A 25 24.42 3.74 -22.04
C VAL A 25 24.21 3.80 -23.55
N HIS A 26 23.13 4.43 -23.99
CA HIS A 26 22.84 4.68 -25.39
C HIS A 26 23.16 6.14 -25.74
N GLU A 27 23.83 6.35 -26.87
CA GLU A 27 24.20 7.67 -27.41
C GLU A 27 24.82 8.62 -26.36
N GLU A 28 25.67 8.06 -25.49
CA GLU A 28 26.42 8.73 -24.41
C GLU A 28 25.58 9.47 -23.34
N SER A 29 24.25 9.56 -23.52
CA SER A 29 23.38 10.41 -22.69
C SER A 29 22.25 9.65 -22.01
N PHE A 30 21.85 8.49 -22.52
CA PHE A 30 20.70 7.75 -22.00
C PHE A 30 21.14 6.50 -21.24
N TYR A 31 20.89 6.47 -19.93
CA TYR A 31 21.06 5.27 -19.13
C TYR A 31 19.87 4.33 -19.33
N CYS A 32 20.13 3.18 -19.93
CA CYS A 32 19.13 2.16 -20.20
C CYS A 32 19.19 1.05 -19.15
N ILE A 33 18.02 0.64 -18.66
CA ILE A 33 17.84 -0.43 -17.68
C ILE A 33 16.96 -1.50 -18.32
N VAL A 34 17.52 -2.69 -18.54
CA VAL A 34 16.81 -3.82 -19.13
C VAL A 34 16.34 -4.74 -18.01
N MET A 35 15.06 -5.10 -18.01
CA MET A 35 14.43 -5.93 -16.99
C MET A 35 13.70 -7.11 -17.63
N GLU A 36 13.37 -8.13 -16.85
CA GLU A 36 12.49 -9.21 -17.33
C GLU A 36 11.12 -8.64 -17.77
N PRO A 37 10.50 -9.22 -18.81
CA PRO A 37 9.17 -8.83 -19.19
C PRO A 37 8.17 -9.23 -18.10
N LEU A 38 7.36 -8.27 -17.67
CA LEU A 38 6.24 -8.48 -16.75
C LEU A 38 4.94 -8.13 -17.48
N ALA A 39 3.82 -8.66 -17.00
CA ALA A 39 2.51 -8.31 -17.51
C ALA A 39 2.02 -6.98 -16.90
N MET A 40 0.72 -6.76 -16.88
CA MET A 40 0.17 -5.47 -16.45
C MET A 40 0.43 -5.13 -14.98
N SER A 41 0.37 -3.84 -14.68
CA SER A 41 0.43 -3.34 -13.30
C SER A 41 -0.87 -3.61 -12.54
N LEU A 42 -0.79 -3.66 -11.20
CA LEU A 42 -1.96 -3.77 -10.34
C LEU A 42 -2.93 -2.61 -10.55
N ARG A 43 -2.42 -1.41 -10.90
CA ARG A 43 -3.27 -0.27 -11.29
C ARG A 43 -4.09 -0.58 -12.54
N ASN A 44 -3.45 -1.12 -13.59
CA ASN A 44 -4.14 -1.45 -14.83
C ASN A 44 -5.16 -2.57 -14.58
N LEU A 45 -4.81 -3.58 -13.76
CA LEU A 45 -5.74 -4.63 -13.36
C LEU A 45 -7.00 -4.06 -12.66
N LEU A 46 -6.81 -3.10 -11.76
CA LEU A 46 -7.91 -2.41 -11.07
C LEU A 46 -8.75 -1.52 -12.00
N GLN A 47 -8.18 -1.03 -13.10
CA GLN A 47 -8.88 -0.21 -14.08
C GLN A 47 -9.65 -1.06 -15.11
N GLU A 48 -9.11 -2.22 -15.47
CA GLU A 48 -9.76 -3.17 -16.38
C GLU A 48 -10.80 -4.02 -15.68
N GLY A 49 -10.60 -4.32 -14.39
CA GLY A 49 -11.65 -4.84 -13.53
C GLY A 49 -12.79 -3.83 -13.42
N SER A 50 -14.01 -4.26 -13.69
CA SER A 50 -15.22 -3.48 -13.35
C SER A 50 -15.14 -2.97 -11.90
N SER A 51 -15.78 -1.83 -11.61
CA SER A 51 -15.73 -1.04 -10.36
C SER A 51 -15.90 -1.77 -9.01
N GLY A 52 -16.09 -3.09 -8.99
CA GLY A 52 -16.19 -3.93 -7.79
C GLY A 52 -14.87 -4.25 -7.07
N GLY A 53 -13.72 -3.81 -7.58
CA GLY A 53 -12.42 -4.00 -6.92
C GLY A 53 -11.87 -5.44 -7.01
N LEU A 54 -10.92 -5.76 -6.13
CA LEU A 54 -10.31 -7.11 -6.05
C LEU A 54 -10.97 -7.94 -4.95
N PHE A 55 -11.04 -9.24 -5.16
CA PHE A 55 -11.45 -10.15 -4.10
C PHE A 55 -10.44 -10.16 -2.95
N MET A 56 -10.94 -10.36 -1.72
CA MET A 56 -10.11 -10.44 -0.52
C MET A 56 -9.00 -11.48 -0.62
N ALA A 57 -9.24 -12.62 -1.28
CA ALA A 57 -8.21 -13.62 -1.49
C ALA A 57 -7.04 -13.11 -2.35
N ASP A 58 -7.31 -12.30 -3.39
CA ASP A 58 -6.26 -11.72 -4.24
C ASP A 58 -5.56 -10.58 -3.52
N ILE A 59 -6.29 -9.77 -2.74
CA ILE A 59 -5.72 -8.72 -1.90
C ILE A 59 -4.74 -9.34 -0.89
N ARG A 60 -5.14 -10.42 -0.21
CA ARG A 60 -4.26 -11.14 0.74
C ARG A 60 -3.02 -11.69 0.03
N LEU A 61 -3.18 -12.30 -1.15
CA LEU A 61 -2.05 -12.81 -1.92
C LEU A 61 -1.08 -11.69 -2.32
N ALA A 62 -1.59 -10.58 -2.85
CA ALA A 62 -0.76 -9.43 -3.21
C ALA A 62 -0.06 -8.84 -1.98
N ALA A 63 -0.78 -8.66 -0.87
CA ALA A 63 -0.23 -8.16 0.39
C ALA A 63 0.89 -9.08 0.92
N PHE A 64 0.74 -10.40 0.84
CA PHE A 64 1.80 -11.34 1.22
C PHE A 64 3.08 -11.15 0.43
N GLN A 65 2.93 -11.05 -0.90
CA GLN A 65 4.08 -10.93 -1.80
C GLN A 65 4.79 -9.59 -1.58
N LEU A 66 4.02 -8.52 -1.39
CA LEU A 66 4.54 -7.19 -1.09
C LEU A 66 5.23 -7.14 0.28
N THR A 67 4.63 -7.70 1.32
CA THR A 67 5.24 -7.74 2.66
C THR A 67 6.50 -8.61 2.68
N SER A 68 6.50 -9.74 1.96
CA SER A 68 7.70 -10.57 1.78
C SER A 68 8.82 -9.82 1.04
N CYS A 69 8.48 -9.03 0.02
CA CYS A 69 9.41 -8.14 -0.68
C CYS A 69 9.97 -7.06 0.26
N LEU A 70 9.11 -6.41 1.05
CA LEU A 70 9.53 -5.37 1.99
C LEU A 70 10.40 -5.92 3.13
N ALA A 71 10.11 -7.11 3.65
CA ALA A 71 10.95 -7.79 4.62
C ALA A 71 12.36 -8.08 4.06
N PHE A 72 12.44 -8.44 2.78
CA PHE A 72 13.72 -8.59 2.09
C PHE A 72 14.46 -7.26 1.97
N PHE A 73 13.78 -6.18 1.59
CA PHE A 73 14.36 -4.83 1.54
C PHE A 73 14.90 -4.40 2.91
N GLN A 74 14.13 -4.64 3.97
CA GLN A 74 14.55 -4.37 5.35
C GLN A 74 15.81 -5.17 5.73
N SER A 75 15.89 -6.45 5.36
CA SER A 75 17.08 -7.28 5.63
C SER A 75 18.36 -6.74 4.98
N LEU A 76 18.21 -5.92 3.92
CA LEU A 76 19.31 -5.25 3.22
C LEU A 76 19.51 -3.79 3.66
N ASN A 77 18.74 -3.32 4.65
CA ASN A 77 18.64 -1.95 5.12
C ASN A 77 18.32 -0.97 3.97
N MET A 78 17.30 -1.28 3.19
CA MET A 78 16.89 -0.54 2.01
C MET A 78 15.41 -0.19 2.06
N ALA A 79 15.06 0.98 1.54
CA ALA A 79 13.68 1.37 1.27
C ALA A 79 13.42 1.37 -0.25
N HIS A 80 12.22 1.03 -0.69
CA HIS A 80 11.83 1.18 -2.09
C HIS A 80 11.68 2.67 -2.46
N GLY A 81 11.06 3.46 -1.59
CA GLY A 81 10.89 4.92 -1.77
C GLY A 81 9.78 5.36 -2.75
N ASP A 82 9.07 4.43 -3.41
CA ASP A 82 7.99 4.74 -4.37
C ASP A 82 7.07 3.52 -4.57
N LEU A 83 6.62 2.90 -3.47
CA LEU A 83 5.74 1.73 -3.58
C LEU A 83 4.31 2.18 -3.92
N LYS A 84 3.81 1.77 -5.08
CA LYS A 84 2.47 2.11 -5.60
C LYS A 84 1.99 1.06 -6.59
N CYS A 85 0.69 1.00 -6.85
CA CYS A 85 0.07 -0.01 -7.72
C CYS A 85 0.59 -0.01 -9.17
N THR A 86 1.20 1.07 -9.66
CA THR A 86 1.88 1.08 -10.97
C THR A 86 3.22 0.35 -10.97
N ASN A 87 3.85 0.23 -9.81
CA ASN A 87 5.17 -0.40 -9.63
C ASN A 87 5.05 -1.85 -9.13
N VAL A 88 3.82 -2.36 -9.02
CA VAL A 88 3.52 -3.76 -8.70
C VAL A 88 2.92 -4.39 -9.95
N MET A 89 3.57 -5.42 -10.49
CA MET A 89 3.22 -5.98 -11.79
C MET A 89 2.95 -7.48 -11.67
N LEU A 90 2.03 -7.98 -12.51
CA LEU A 90 1.78 -9.40 -12.63
C LEU A 90 2.97 -10.07 -13.32
N ARG A 91 3.37 -11.25 -12.84
CA ARG A 91 4.49 -12.01 -13.43
C ARG A 91 4.17 -12.51 -14.83
N ARG A 92 2.90 -12.87 -15.08
CA ARG A 92 2.44 -13.52 -16.31
C ARG A 92 1.17 -12.85 -16.82
N SER A 93 0.98 -12.90 -18.13
CA SER A 93 -0.21 -12.43 -18.83
C SER A 93 -1.43 -13.34 -18.62
N GLU A 94 -1.20 -14.58 -18.18
CA GLU A 94 -2.27 -15.54 -17.95
C GLU A 94 -2.98 -15.25 -16.62
N PHE A 95 -4.06 -14.48 -16.69
CA PHE A 95 -5.00 -14.30 -15.59
C PHE A 95 -6.44 -14.35 -16.12
N SER A 96 -7.38 -14.78 -15.28
CA SER A 96 -8.81 -14.79 -15.58
C SER A 96 -9.50 -13.81 -14.65
N LEU A 97 -10.09 -12.76 -15.22
CA LEU A 97 -10.99 -11.89 -14.47
C LEU A 97 -12.29 -12.66 -14.24
N GLN A 98 -12.58 -12.93 -12.97
CA GLN A 98 -13.81 -13.60 -12.55
C GLN A 98 -14.77 -12.56 -12.00
N PRO A 99 -16.02 -12.46 -12.51
CA PRO A 99 -17.02 -11.57 -11.91
C PRO A 99 -17.36 -12.06 -10.49
N HIS A 100 -17.84 -11.15 -9.65
CA HIS A 100 -18.36 -11.52 -8.33
C HIS A 100 -19.76 -12.15 -8.48
N PRO A 101 -20.07 -13.28 -7.82
CA PRO A 101 -19.17 -14.12 -7.00
C PRO A 101 -18.28 -15.03 -7.88
N ARG A 102 -17.09 -15.40 -7.39
CA ARG A 102 -16.22 -16.35 -8.12
C ARG A 102 -16.96 -17.66 -8.34
N LEU A 103 -17.40 -17.91 -9.57
CA LEU A 103 -17.95 -19.20 -10.01
C LEU A 103 -16.81 -20.17 -10.36
N GLY A 104 -15.79 -20.25 -9.50
CA GLY A 104 -14.70 -21.21 -9.65
C GLY A 104 -15.15 -22.61 -9.25
N ASP A 105 -14.45 -23.63 -9.74
CA ASP A 105 -14.60 -25.00 -9.25
C ASP A 105 -14.39 -25.02 -7.71
N PRO A 106 -15.38 -25.46 -6.91
CA PRO A 106 -15.26 -25.55 -5.46
C PRO A 106 -14.00 -26.29 -5.00
N ASP A 107 -13.57 -27.29 -5.78
CA ASP A 107 -12.40 -28.11 -5.45
C ASP A 107 -11.09 -27.35 -5.70
N GLU A 108 -10.99 -26.49 -6.72
CA GLU A 108 -9.81 -25.62 -6.92
C GLU A 108 -9.73 -24.50 -5.87
N VAL A 109 -10.87 -23.94 -5.47
CA VAL A 109 -10.92 -22.89 -4.44
C VAL A 109 -10.56 -23.46 -3.06
N ALA A 110 -10.98 -24.69 -2.77
CA ALA A 110 -10.66 -25.41 -1.53
C ALA A 110 -9.23 -25.99 -1.53
N ALA A 111 -8.70 -26.39 -2.69
CA ALA A 111 -7.35 -26.94 -2.82
C ALA A 111 -6.25 -25.87 -2.85
N ARG A 112 -6.59 -24.59 -3.09
CA ARG A 112 -5.65 -23.50 -2.86
C ARG A 112 -5.26 -23.56 -1.39
N PRO A 113 -3.96 -23.74 -1.06
CA PRO A 113 -3.55 -23.79 0.32
C PRO A 113 -4.11 -22.53 0.98
N LEU A 114 -4.92 -22.73 2.02
CA LEU A 114 -5.11 -21.75 3.06
C LEU A 114 -3.70 -21.49 3.58
N TRP A 115 -2.99 -20.59 2.88
CA TRP A 115 -2.06 -19.62 3.41
C TRP A 115 -1.10 -20.13 4.51
N PRO A 116 0.22 -19.97 4.39
CA PRO A 116 1.16 -20.55 5.36
C PRO A 116 1.25 -19.77 6.69
N PHE A 117 0.16 -19.18 7.18
CA PHE A 117 0.06 -18.78 8.58
C PHE A 117 -0.91 -19.72 9.27
N GLU A 118 -0.37 -20.52 10.19
CA GLU A 118 -1.15 -21.06 11.31
C GLU A 118 -1.92 -19.92 11.98
N GLU A 119 -3.05 -20.22 12.64
CA GLU A 119 -3.86 -19.28 13.44
C GLU A 119 -3.10 -18.74 14.68
N GLY A 120 -1.87 -18.29 14.50
CA GLY A 120 -1.04 -17.63 15.51
C GLY A 120 -1.18 -16.12 15.39
N HIS A 121 -1.40 -15.46 16.53
CA HIS A 121 -1.26 -14.01 16.64
C HIS A 121 0.13 -13.61 16.18
N HIS A 122 0.24 -12.98 15.00
CA HIS A 122 1.49 -12.37 14.58
C HIS A 122 1.86 -11.26 15.59
N PRO A 123 3.12 -11.20 16.05
CA PRO A 123 3.55 -10.08 16.87
C PRO A 123 3.29 -8.77 16.10
N GLN A 124 2.66 -7.80 16.76
CA GLN A 124 2.38 -6.49 16.18
C GLN A 124 3.69 -5.71 16.06
N LEU A 125 4.43 -5.96 14.98
CA LEU A 125 5.75 -5.34 14.75
C LEU A 125 5.64 -3.86 14.34
N TYR A 126 4.47 -3.46 13.81
CA TYR A 126 4.21 -2.11 13.32
C TYR A 126 2.85 -1.65 13.88
N PRO A 127 2.82 -1.12 15.11
CA PRO A 127 1.58 -0.61 15.67
C PRO A 127 1.05 0.53 14.81
N MET A 128 -0.27 0.53 14.63
CA MET A 128 -0.96 1.63 13.98
C MET A 128 -1.10 2.75 14.99
N TRP A 129 -0.60 3.93 14.66
CA TRP A 129 -0.74 5.11 15.50
C TRP A 129 -1.89 5.97 14.99
N VAL A 130 -2.74 6.42 15.90
CA VAL A 130 -3.91 7.26 15.61
C VAL A 130 -3.87 8.52 16.47
N VAL A 131 -4.52 9.57 15.99
CA VAL A 131 -4.76 10.82 16.72
C VAL A 131 -6.22 10.86 17.13
N ALA A 132 -6.52 11.36 18.34
CA ALA A 132 -7.90 11.50 18.77
C ALA A 132 -8.63 12.55 17.92
N MET A 133 -9.93 12.35 17.68
CA MET A 133 -10.72 13.29 16.88
C MET A 133 -10.73 14.69 17.51
N GLU A 134 -10.80 14.77 18.84
CA GLU A 134 -10.80 16.04 19.58
C GLU A 134 -9.49 16.82 19.35
N ASP A 135 -8.34 16.15 19.45
CA ASP A 135 -7.04 16.75 19.19
C ASP A 135 -6.92 17.20 17.73
N LEU A 136 -7.36 16.35 16.79
CA LEU A 136 -7.34 16.66 15.36
C LEU A 136 -8.14 17.92 15.04
N LEU A 137 -9.31 18.12 15.67
CA LEU A 137 -10.16 19.30 15.44
C LEU A 137 -9.57 20.58 16.05
N GLN A 138 -8.74 20.48 17.09
CA GLN A 138 -8.07 21.62 17.72
C GLN A 138 -6.78 22.05 16.99
N MET A 139 -6.24 21.22 16.10
CA MET A 139 -5.06 21.56 15.32
C MET A 139 -5.34 22.70 14.34
N HIS A 140 -4.35 23.56 14.10
CA HIS A 140 -4.49 24.69 13.18
C HIS A 140 -3.29 24.81 12.25
N GLY A 141 -3.56 25.22 11.01
CA GLY A 141 -2.52 25.44 10.00
C GLY A 141 -2.08 24.15 9.32
N VAL A 142 -0.79 24.07 9.02
CA VAL A 142 -0.18 22.93 8.32
C VAL A 142 -0.19 21.72 9.26
N PRO A 143 -0.70 20.55 8.82
CA PRO A 143 -0.77 19.39 9.71
C PRO A 143 0.65 18.94 10.09
N PRO A 144 0.93 18.75 11.39
CA PRO A 144 2.24 18.30 11.86
C PRO A 144 2.54 16.89 11.33
N SER A 145 3.83 16.61 11.16
CA SER A 145 4.30 15.28 10.78
C SER A 145 4.00 14.25 11.86
N HIS A 146 4.03 12.96 11.47
CA HIS A 146 3.89 11.86 12.41
C HIS A 146 4.86 11.97 13.60
N GLN A 147 6.11 12.35 13.36
CA GLN A 147 7.11 12.44 14.42
C GLN A 147 6.80 13.59 15.39
N GLU A 148 6.41 14.75 14.88
CA GLU A 148 6.01 15.89 15.73
C GLU A 148 4.78 15.57 16.57
N LEU A 149 3.78 14.89 16.01
CA LEU A 149 2.60 14.42 16.77
C LEU A 149 2.99 13.40 17.85
N LYS A 150 3.93 12.51 17.54
CA LYS A 150 4.45 11.53 18.51
C LYS A 150 5.20 12.20 19.64
N ASP A 151 6.09 13.14 19.33
CA ASP A 151 6.89 13.88 20.30
C ASP A 151 6.02 14.79 21.18
N ALA A 152 4.90 15.30 20.63
CA ALA A 152 3.89 16.05 21.37
C ALA A 152 2.96 15.17 22.23
N GLY A 153 3.05 13.84 22.13
CA GLY A 153 2.19 12.91 22.87
C GLY A 153 0.75 12.81 22.36
N LEU A 154 0.49 13.26 21.12
CA LEU A 154 -0.84 13.29 20.50
C LEU A 154 -1.17 12.01 19.71
N LEU A 155 -0.19 11.12 19.54
CA LEU A 155 -0.40 9.80 18.92
C LEU A 155 -0.55 8.72 19.98
N VAL A 156 -1.56 7.88 19.81
CA VAL A 156 -1.79 6.67 20.61
C VAL A 156 -1.81 5.43 19.72
N GLU A 157 -1.35 4.29 20.25
CA GLU A 157 -1.45 3.02 19.54
C GLU A 157 -2.92 2.59 19.42
N CYS A 158 -3.34 2.24 18.22
CA CYS A 158 -4.70 1.85 17.91
C CYS A 158 -5.00 0.47 18.50
N THR A 159 -6.11 0.38 19.21
CA THR A 159 -6.63 -0.87 19.78
C THR A 159 -7.90 -1.29 19.04
N PRO A 160 -8.23 -2.60 18.98
CA PRO A 160 -9.45 -3.08 18.33
C PRO A 160 -10.76 -2.47 18.87
N SER A 161 -10.74 -1.90 20.08
CA SER A 161 -11.87 -1.18 20.68
C SER A 161 -12.11 0.22 20.11
N PHE A 162 -11.17 0.77 19.34
CA PHE A 162 -11.33 2.12 18.79
C PHE A 162 -12.18 2.10 17.52
N HIS A 163 -13.09 3.07 17.42
CA HIS A 163 -13.69 3.44 16.15
C HIS A 163 -12.73 4.37 15.42
N SER A 164 -12.01 3.83 14.44
CA SER A 164 -11.01 4.58 13.67
C SER A 164 -11.51 4.87 12.25
N VAL A 165 -11.19 6.07 11.74
CA VAL A 165 -11.46 6.47 10.36
C VAL A 165 -10.14 6.54 9.62
N PHE A 166 -10.06 5.91 8.45
CA PHE A 166 -8.92 6.05 7.55
C PHE A 166 -9.20 7.14 6.52
N VAL A 167 -8.27 8.08 6.40
CA VAL A 167 -8.37 9.18 5.45
C VAL A 167 -7.13 9.15 4.55
N SER A 168 -7.34 8.86 3.27
CA SER A 168 -6.32 9.07 2.24
C SER A 168 -6.45 10.49 1.69
N HIS A 169 -5.32 11.16 1.45
CA HIS A 169 -5.29 12.48 0.82
C HIS A 169 -4.25 12.52 -0.30
N GLN A 170 -4.40 13.46 -1.22
CA GLN A 170 -3.48 13.63 -2.34
C GLN A 170 -2.35 14.58 -1.97
N TRP A 171 -1.13 14.19 -2.31
CA TRP A 171 0.07 15.01 -2.13
C TRP A 171 0.07 16.24 -3.05
N LEU A 172 0.16 17.45 -2.49
CA LEU A 172 0.12 18.72 -3.24
C LEU A 172 1.49 19.36 -3.48
N GLY A 173 2.44 19.18 -2.56
CA GLY A 173 3.73 19.89 -2.57
C GLY A 173 4.93 19.00 -2.88
N LYS A 174 6.13 19.55 -2.98
CA LYS A 174 7.36 18.72 -3.05
C LYS A 174 7.86 18.29 -1.68
N HIS A 175 7.62 19.13 -0.67
CA HIS A 175 8.17 18.96 0.67
C HIS A 175 7.11 18.61 1.72
N HIS A 176 5.86 18.97 1.46
CA HIS A 176 4.74 18.67 2.36
C HIS A 176 3.51 18.24 1.55
N PRO A 177 2.71 17.26 2.04
CA PRO A 177 1.48 16.87 1.35
C PRO A 177 0.45 17.99 1.27
N ASP A 178 0.43 18.88 2.27
CA ASP A 178 -0.52 19.99 2.38
C ASP A 178 0.19 21.24 2.93
N GLU A 179 1.03 21.88 2.11
CA GLU A 179 1.90 23.02 2.50
C GLU A 179 1.14 24.22 3.10
N LYS A 180 -0.17 24.29 2.88
CA LYS A 180 -1.03 25.39 3.37
C LYS A 180 -2.07 24.93 4.40
N GLY A 181 -2.11 23.65 4.77
CA GLY A 181 -3.16 23.10 5.63
C GLY A 181 -4.57 23.16 5.03
N SER A 182 -4.70 23.35 3.72
CA SER A 182 -6.00 23.59 3.09
C SER A 182 -6.82 22.30 3.00
N GLN A 183 -6.18 21.16 2.71
CA GLN A 183 -6.87 19.86 2.74
C GLN A 183 -7.22 19.47 4.18
N PHE A 184 -6.32 19.78 5.12
CA PHE A 184 -6.53 19.50 6.53
C PHE A 184 -7.72 20.27 7.09
N SER A 185 -7.85 21.58 6.80
CA SER A 185 -9.03 22.37 7.19
C SER A 185 -10.33 21.84 6.57
N VAL A 186 -10.30 21.36 5.32
CA VAL A 186 -11.47 20.73 4.68
C VAL A 186 -11.84 19.43 5.40
N LEU A 187 -10.85 18.63 5.79
CA LEU A 187 -11.07 17.40 6.54
C LEU A 187 -11.68 17.67 7.92
N GLN A 188 -11.15 18.64 8.66
CA GLN A 188 -11.69 19.06 9.95
C GLN A 188 -13.14 19.50 9.82
N LYS A 189 -13.44 20.36 8.84
CA LYS A 189 -14.81 20.82 8.59
C LYS A 189 -15.76 19.67 8.20
N ALA A 190 -15.27 18.67 7.47
CA ALA A 190 -16.05 17.48 7.15
C ALA A 190 -16.40 16.70 8.44
N PHE A 191 -15.43 16.49 9.34
CA PHE A 191 -15.71 15.84 10.62
C PHE A 191 -16.61 16.65 11.53
N GLU A 192 -16.44 17.97 11.61
CA GLU A 192 -17.36 18.85 12.34
C GLU A 192 -18.79 18.73 11.82
N ASN A 193 -18.98 18.70 10.50
CA ASN A 193 -20.30 18.51 9.91
C ASN A 193 -20.88 17.12 10.24
N ILE A 194 -20.06 16.06 10.26
CA ILE A 194 -20.50 14.71 10.65
C ILE A 194 -20.94 14.71 12.12
N ILE A 195 -20.11 15.26 13.01
CA ILE A 195 -20.36 15.29 14.46
C ILE A 195 -21.63 16.09 14.77
N ASN A 196 -21.85 17.19 14.06
CA ASN A 196 -23.04 18.04 14.23
C ASN A 196 -24.27 17.50 13.49
N GLY A 197 -24.18 16.36 12.78
CA GLY A 197 -25.30 15.76 12.05
C GLY A 197 -25.73 16.52 10.79
N HIS A 198 -24.85 17.32 10.21
CA HIS A 198 -25.11 18.12 9.01
C HIS A 198 -24.81 17.38 7.69
N ILE A 199 -24.38 16.12 7.75
CA ILE A 199 -24.15 15.30 6.54
C ILE A 199 -25.26 14.26 6.44
N GLU A 200 -26.13 14.42 5.44
CA GLU A 200 -26.97 13.35 4.93
C GLU A 200 -26.16 12.53 3.94
N VAL A 201 -25.87 11.28 4.28
CA VAL A 201 -25.32 10.31 3.32
C VAL A 201 -26.52 9.58 2.74
N GLU A 202 -26.80 9.78 1.44
CA GLU A 202 -27.71 8.89 0.72
C GLU A 202 -27.08 7.49 0.73
N LEU A 203 -27.76 6.55 1.40
CA LEU A 203 -27.40 5.13 1.41
C LEU A 203 -27.87 4.42 0.14
#